data_AF-A0A653S213-F1
#
_entry.id   AF-A0A653S213-F1
#
_cell.length_a   1.000
_cell.length_b   1.000
_cell.length_c   1.000
_cell.angle_alpha   90.00
_cell.angle_beta   90.00
_cell.angle_gamma   90.00
#
_symmetry.space_group_name_H-M   'P 1'
#
loop_
_entity.id
_entity.type
_entity.pdbx_description
1 polymer ?
#
loop_
_entity_poly.entity_id
_entity_poly.type
_entity_poly.pdbx_seq_one_letter_code
_entity_poly.pdbx_strand_id
1 'polypeptide(L)' 'MSRSDKKKQMMVYDGQGKELMTIRALEQDGDDLVITGKIFGSMPMKARLKPEEARAALKLLNFKTILFVLTILFRRSKS' A
#
# COMPACT_ATOMS: atom_id res chain seq x y z
N MET A 1 7.76 -9.24 25.36
CA MET A 1 7.04 -9.08 24.06
C MET A 1 8.07 -8.70 23.01
N SER A 2 8.28 -9.58 22.01
CA SER A 2 9.46 -9.62 21.14
C SER A 2 9.55 -8.48 20.12
N ARG A 3 10.75 -7.92 19.94
CA ARG A 3 11.07 -6.76 19.08
C ARG A 3 11.15 -7.08 17.57
N SER A 4 10.53 -8.16 17.08
CA SER A 4 10.70 -8.64 15.69
C SER A 4 9.58 -8.33 14.69
N ASP A 5 8.40 -7.85 15.13
CA ASP A 5 7.26 -7.56 14.21
C ASP A 5 7.23 -6.14 13.63
N LYS A 6 8.28 -5.34 13.84
CA LYS A 6 8.35 -3.93 13.38
C LYS A 6 8.63 -3.75 11.88
N LYS A 7 8.78 -4.83 11.10
CA LYS A 7 9.55 -4.81 9.83
C LYS A 7 8.78 -4.99 8.52
N LYS A 8 7.45 -5.10 8.50
CA LYS A 8 6.69 -5.27 7.24
C LYS A 8 5.40 -4.43 7.23
N GLN A 9 5.53 -3.12 7.42
CA GLN A 9 4.39 -2.22 7.29
C GLN A 9 4.69 -1.12 6.26
N MET A 10 3.70 -0.82 5.43
CA MET A 10 3.74 0.29 4.47
C MET A 10 2.90 1.44 5.03
N MET A 11 3.43 2.66 4.95
CA MET A 11 2.73 3.88 5.35
C MET A 11 2.35 4.67 4.09
N VAL A 12 1.11 5.15 4.08
CA VAL A 12 0.60 6.12 3.11
C VAL A 12 0.41 7.42 3.87
N TYR A 13 0.92 8.51 3.30
CA TYR A 13 0.81 9.85 3.87
C TYR A 13 -0.24 10.68 3.13
N ASP A 14 -0.84 11.63 3.83
CA ASP A 14 -1.72 12.64 3.21
C ASP A 14 -0.92 13.76 2.53
N GLY A 15 -1.62 14.74 1.94
CA GLY A 15 -0.98 15.89 1.30
C GLY A 15 -0.22 16.83 2.26
N GLN A 16 -0.37 16.65 3.57
CA GLN A 16 0.36 17.38 4.61
C GLN A 16 1.53 16.56 5.19
N GLY A 17 1.77 15.34 4.68
CA GLY A 17 2.80 14.44 5.17
C GLY A 17 2.44 13.74 6.49
N LYS A 18 1.18 13.78 6.92
CA LYS A 18 0.71 13.04 8.10
C LYS A 18 0.33 11.62 7.71
N GLU A 19 0.41 10.70 8.68
CA GLU A 19 0.03 9.30 8.48
C GLU A 19 -1.46 9.20 8.13
N LEU A 20 -1.76 8.70 6.93
CA LEU A 20 -3.11 8.49 6.44
C LEU A 20 -3.54 7.03 6.62
N MET A 21 -2.71 6.09 6.16
CA MET A 21 -2.99 4.66 6.24
C MET A 21 -1.73 3.88 6.54
N THR A 22 -1.83 2.90 7.43
CA THR A 22 -0.78 1.91 7.69
C THR A 22 -1.26 0.54 7.24
N ILE A 23 -0.61 -0.02 6.23
CA ILE A 23 -0.86 -1.37 5.71
C ILE A 23 0.06 -2.34 6.43
N ARG A 24 -0.53 -3.39 7.00
CA ARG A 24 0.17 -4.40 7.81
C ARG A 24 0.33 -5.73 7.08
N ALA A 25 -0.64 -6.08 6.25
CA ALA A 25 -0.62 -7.31 5.49
C ALA A 25 -1.33 -7.14 4.14
N LEU A 26 -0.78 -7.84 3.15
CA LEU A 26 -1.38 -8.07 1.84
C LEU A 26 -1.50 -9.59 1.69
N GLU A 27 -2.72 -10.08 1.60
CA GLU A 27 -3.03 -11.52 1.56
C GLU A 27 -3.88 -11.83 0.35
N GLN A 28 -3.72 -13.02 -0.21
CA GLN A 28 -4.60 -13.50 -1.29
C GLN A 28 -5.79 -14.23 -0.68
N ASP A 29 -7.00 -13.91 -1.15
CA ASP A 29 -8.24 -14.59 -0.80
C ASP A 29 -8.97 -14.99 -2.10
N GLY A 30 -8.70 -16.20 -2.59
CA GLY A 30 -9.15 -16.64 -3.90
C GLY A 30 -8.56 -15.78 -5.03
N ASP A 31 -9.42 -15.09 -5.76
CA ASP A 31 -9.05 -14.15 -6.82
C ASP A 31 -8.87 -12.70 -6.31
N ASP A 32 -9.19 -12.44 -5.03
CA ASP A 32 -9.11 -11.11 -4.43
C ASP A 32 -7.78 -10.91 -3.69
N LEU A 33 -7.30 -9.66 -3.69
CA LEU A 33 -6.22 -9.23 -2.82
C LEU A 33 -6.78 -8.50 -1.59
N VAL A 34 -6.58 -9.07 -0.42
CA VAL A 34 -7.01 -8.53 0.87
C VAL A 34 -5.91 -7.65 1.46
N ILE A 35 -6.26 -6.40 1.76
CA ILE A 35 -5.40 -5.41 2.38
C ILE A 35 -5.87 -5.19 3.82
N THR A 36 -5.01 -5.53 4.78
CA THR A 36 -5.30 -5.33 6.20
C THR A 36 -4.43 -4.21 6.75
N GLY A 37 -5.06 -3.24 7.39
CA GLY A 37 -4.37 -2.06 7.88
C GLY A 37 -5.15 -1.24 8.89
N LYS A 38 -4.67 -0.02 9.09
CA LYS A 38 -5.33 1.03 9.88
C LYS A 38 -5.44 2.29 9.06
N ILE A 39 -6.59 2.94 9.11
CA ILE A 39 -6.78 4.30 8.58
C ILE A 39 -6.76 5.28 9.76
N PHE A 40 -6.11 6.44 9.59
CA PHE A 40 -6.00 7.50 10.60
C PHE A 40 -5.46 6.99 11.95
N GLY A 41 -4.43 6.14 11.90
CA GLY A 41 -3.69 5.65 13.07
C GLY A 41 -4.38 4.59 13.95
N SER A 42 -5.72 4.52 13.98
CA SER A 42 -6.44 3.65 14.92
C SER A 42 -7.58 2.83 14.32
N MET A 43 -8.23 3.27 13.24
CA MET A 43 -9.40 2.57 12.70
C MET A 43 -8.97 1.32 11.91
N PRO A 44 -9.26 0.10 12.38
CA PRO A 44 -8.91 -1.10 11.63
C PRO A 44 -9.72 -1.17 10.34
N MET A 45 -9.05 -1.51 9.24
CA MET A 45 -9.69 -1.68 7.94
C MET A 45 -9.22 -2.99 7.30
N LYS A 46 -10.18 -3.71 6.71
CA LYS A 46 -9.95 -4.82 5.80
C LYS A 46 -10.54 -4.44 4.44
N ALA A 47 -9.69 -4.08 3.48
CA ALA A 47 -10.10 -3.78 2.12
C ALA A 47 -9.87 -5.00 1.21
N ARG A 48 -10.70 -5.15 0.17
CA ARG A 48 -10.52 -6.19 -0.86
C ARG A 48 -10.37 -5.51 -2.21
N LEU A 49 -9.37 -5.93 -2.96
CA LEU A 49 -9.14 -5.54 -4.34
C LEU A 49 -9.51 -6.72 -5.23
N LYS A 50 -10.62 -6.59 -5.95
CA LYS A 50 -11.09 -7.59 -6.91
C LYS A 50 -10.28 -7.55 -8.21
N PRO A 51 -10.28 -8.61 -9.02
CA PRO A 51 -9.58 -8.63 -10.32
C PRO A 51 -9.99 -7.51 -11.28
N GLU A 52 -11.26 -7.12 -11.29
CA GLU A 52 -11.78 -6.01 -12.10
C GLU A 52 -11.17 -4.67 -11.69
N GLU A 53 -11.10 -4.41 -10.38
CA GLU A 53 -10.49 -3.21 -9.80
C GLU A 53 -8.97 -3.20 -9.99
N ALA A 54 -8.32 -4.36 -9.91
CA ALA A 54 -6.89 -4.47 -10.22
C ALA A 54 -6.60 -4.09 -11.68
N ARG A 55 -7.44 -4.53 -12.63
CA ARG A 55 -7.32 -4.13 -14.05
C ARG A 55 -7.63 -2.65 -14.24
N ALA A 56 -8.60 -2.09 -13.51
CA ALA A 56 -8.88 -0.66 -13.54
C ALA A 56 -7.68 0.15 -13.03
N ALA A 57 -7.06 -0.28 -11.93
CA ALA A 57 -5.86 0.33 -11.39
C ALA A 57 -4.71 0.32 -12.40
N LEU A 58 -4.51 -0.78 -13.14
CA LEU A 58 -3.51 -0.83 -14.22
C LEU A 58 -3.81 0.16 -15.36
N LYS A 59 -5.08 0.38 -15.70
CA LYS A 59 -5.47 1.39 -16.72
C LYS A 59 -5.23 2.82 -16.26
N LEU A 60 -5.24 3.10 -14.95
CA LEU A 60 -4.90 4.41 -14.39
C LEU A 60 -3.40 4.71 -14.48
N LEU A 61 -2.56 3.68 -14.64
CA LEU A 61 -1.12 3.84 -14.80
C LEU A 61 -0.79 4.22 -16.25
N ASN A 62 -0.42 5.48 -16.47
CA ASN A 62 0.21 5.88 -17.74
C ASN A 62 1.67 5.40 -17.80
N PHE A 63 2.25 5.36 -19.00
CA PHE A 63 3.63 4.89 -19.23
C PHE A 63 4.66 5.61 -18.33
N LYS A 64 4.49 6.91 -18.11
CA LYS A 64 5.37 7.71 -17.24
C LYS A 64 5.27 7.27 -15.77
N THR A 65 4.06 7.02 -15.27
CA THR A 65 3.83 6.53 -13.90
C THR A 65 4.38 5.11 -13.73
N ILE A 66 4.25 4.23 -14.73
CA ILE A 66 4.84 2.88 -14.70
C ILE A 66 6.36 2.99 -14.56
N LEU A 67 7.02 3.78 -15.41
CA LEU A 67 8.46 4.02 -15.31
C LEU A 67 8.85 4.63 -13.95
N PHE A 68 8.02 5.52 -13.41
CA PHE A 68 8.24 6.08 -12.09
C PHE A 68 8.15 5.01 -10.98
N VAL A 69 7.13 4.15 -10.98
CA VAL A 69 6.98 3.05 -10.01
C VAL A 69 8.13 2.05 -10.12
N LEU A 70 8.64 1.79 -11.32
CA LEU A 70 9.82 0.94 -11.48
C LEU A 70 11.09 1.60 -10.92
N THR A 71 11.25 2.91 -11.12
CA THR A 71 12.45 3.64 -10.66
C THR A 71 12.39 4.05 -9.18
N ILE A 72 11.20 4.19 -8.57
CA ILE A 72 11.06 4.63 -7.17
C ILE A 72 11.70 3.63 -6.20
N LEU A 73 11.68 2.34 -6.53
CA LEU A 73 12.31 1.28 -5.74
C LEU A 73 13.83 1.45 -5.61
N PHE A 74 14.46 2.16 -6.56
CA PHE A 74 15.91 2.42 -6.59
C PHE A 74 16.27 3.84 -6.19
N ARG A 75 15.29 4.72 -5.95
CA ARG A 75 15.55 6.09 -5.52
C ARG A 75 15.92 6.09 -4.04
N ARG A 76 17.02 6.77 -3.71
CA ARG A 76 17.43 6.96 -2.31
C ARG A 76 16.32 7.70 -1.56
N SER A 77 15.92 7.13 -0.43
CA SER A 77 15.04 7.80 0.52
C SER A 77 15.74 9.06 1.03
N LYS A 78 15.25 10.24 0.62
CA LYS A 78 15.54 11.50 1.32
C LYS A 78 14.47 11.66 2.39
N SER A 79 14.47 10.75 3.36
CA SER A 79 13.66 10.88 4.57
C SER A 79 14.48 11.49 5.69
#